data_AF-A0A849TMX9-F1
#
_entry.id   AF-A0A849TMX9-F1
#
_cell.length_a   1.000
_cell.length_b   1.000
_cell.length_c   1.000
_cell.angle_alpha   90.00
_cell.angle_beta   90.00
_cell.angle_gamma   90.00
#
_symmetry.space_group_name_H-M   'P 1'
#
loop_
_entity.id
_entity.type
_entity.pdbx_description
1 polymer ?
#
loop_
_entity_poly.entity_id
_entity_poly.type
_entity_poly.pdbx_seq_one_letter_code
_entity_poly.pdbx_strand_id
1 'polypeptide(L)' 'DEALAMDVTINGLVILSAVPLAFNPAHTHPLGGLLSYFENNVIGGPQSFAIAADNFESFGQSIRTKLIREIASAHQPRRA' A
#
# COMPACT_ATOMS: atom_id res chain seq x y z
N ASP A 1 1.69 10.42 -10.87
CA ASP A 1 2.97 11.11 -11.21
C ASP A 1 3.14 12.48 -10.57
N GLU A 2 2.13 13.36 -10.58
CA GLU A 2 2.23 14.71 -9.98
C GLU A 2 2.73 14.72 -8.52
N ALA A 3 2.26 13.78 -7.69
CA ALA A 3 2.72 13.63 -6.31
C ALA A 3 4.24 13.38 -6.22
N LEU A 4 4.78 12.51 -7.09
CA LEU A 4 6.21 12.21 -7.12
C LEU A 4 7.02 13.44 -7.55
N ALA A 5 6.49 14.22 -8.50
CA ALA A 5 7.11 15.48 -8.92
C ALA A 5 7.14 16.54 -7.81
N MET A 6 6.28 16.40 -6.80
CA MET A 6 6.25 17.24 -5.59
C MET A 6 7.06 16.64 -4.43
N ASP A 7 7.96 15.69 -4.69
CA ASP A 7 8.75 14.98 -3.67
C ASP A 7 7.86 14.21 -2.64
N VAL A 8 6.61 13.91 -2.99
CA VAL A 8 5.69 13.13 -2.14
C VAL A 8 5.90 11.64 -2.40
N THR A 9 6.17 10.89 -1.33
CA THR A 9 6.22 9.42 -1.38
C THR A 9 4.82 8.82 -1.18
N ILE A 10 4.46 7.85 -2.01
CA ILE A 10 3.19 7.13 -1.96
C ILE A 10 3.45 5.70 -1.47
N ASN A 11 2.94 5.36 -0.29
CA ASN A 11 2.97 4.00 0.26
C ASN A 11 1.58 3.36 0.19
N GLY A 12 1.55 2.03 0.06
CA GLY A 12 0.32 1.25 -0.05
C GLY A 12 0.04 0.39 1.20
N LEU A 13 -1.22 0.36 1.63
CA LEU A 13 -1.76 -0.71 2.46
C LEU A 13 -3.05 -1.19 1.80
N VAL A 14 -3.04 -2.43 1.34
CA VAL A 14 -4.20 -3.08 0.74
C VAL A 14 -4.86 -3.99 1.76
N ILE A 15 -6.19 -3.98 1.82
CA ILE A 15 -6.96 -4.91 2.65
C ILE A 15 -7.56 -5.94 1.70
N LEU A 16 -7.15 -7.19 1.84
CA LEU A 16 -7.62 -8.28 1.02
C LEU A 16 -8.96 -8.81 1.55
N SER A 17 -9.81 -9.27 0.65
CA SER A 17 -11.06 -9.94 0.98
C SER A 17 -11.24 -11.15 0.08
N ALA A 18 -11.45 -12.33 0.68
CA ALA A 18 -11.62 -13.57 -0.09
C ALA A 18 -12.92 -13.59 -0.91
N VAL A 19 -13.91 -12.78 -0.54
CA VAL A 19 -15.24 -12.72 -1.15
C VAL A 19 -15.44 -11.33 -1.77
N PRO A 20 -15.94 -11.23 -3.01
CA PRO A 20 -16.39 -9.95 -3.56
C PRO A 20 -17.41 -9.34 -2.61
N LEU A 21 -17.20 -8.09 -2.21
CA LEU A 21 -18.13 -7.39 -1.34
C LEU A 21 -19.49 -7.32 -2.04
N ALA A 22 -20.56 -7.77 -1.39
CA ALA A 22 -21.90 -7.84 -2.01
C ALA A 22 -22.39 -6.48 -2.52
N PHE A 23 -21.96 -5.39 -1.88
CA PHE A 23 -22.26 -4.01 -2.28
C PHE A 23 -21.30 -3.44 -3.33
N ASN A 24 -20.18 -4.13 -3.61
CA ASN A 24 -19.21 -3.74 -4.62
C ASN A 24 -18.59 -4.97 -5.32
N PRO A 25 -19.39 -5.70 -6.11
CA PRO A 25 -18.94 -6.93 -6.77
C PRO A 25 -17.83 -6.68 -7.80
N ALA A 26 -17.67 -5.44 -8.27
CA ALA A 26 -16.61 -5.04 -9.18
C ALA A 26 -15.25 -4.80 -8.49
N HIS A 27 -15.20 -4.81 -7.15
CA HIS A 27 -13.96 -4.75 -6.37
C HIS A 27 -13.21 -6.09 -6.41
N THR A 28 -12.99 -6.56 -7.63
CA THR A 28 -12.32 -7.81 -7.95
C THR A 28 -10.82 -7.64 -7.74
N HIS A 29 -10.18 -8.67 -7.18
CA HIS A 29 -8.72 -8.72 -7.15
C HIS A 29 -8.22 -8.73 -8.60
N PRO A 30 -7.38 -7.77 -9.01
CA PRO A 30 -6.82 -7.76 -10.37
C PRO A 30 -6.01 -9.03 -10.61
N LEU A 31 -5.79 -9.38 -11.88
CA LEU A 31 -4.88 -10.48 -12.24
C LEU A 31 -3.50 -10.21 -11.62
N GLY A 32 -2.99 -11.18 -10.85
CA GLY A 32 -1.76 -11.01 -10.06
C GLY A 32 -1.96 -10.48 -8.63
N GLY A 33 -3.18 -10.15 -8.23
CA GLY A 33 -3.55 -9.74 -6.87
C GLY A 33 -3.44 -8.23 -6.61
N LEU A 34 -4.23 -7.74 -5.65
CA LEU A 34 -4.32 -6.31 -5.34
C LEU A 34 -2.99 -5.72 -4.85
N LEU A 35 -2.21 -6.50 -4.09
CA LEU A 35 -0.88 -6.08 -3.64
C LEU A 35 0.05 -5.80 -4.83
N SER A 36 0.13 -6.73 -5.78
CA SER A 36 0.97 -6.58 -6.96
C SER A 36 0.54 -5.39 -7.83
N TYR A 37 -0.77 -5.13 -7.92
CA TYR A 37 -1.26 -3.94 -8.60
C TYR A 37 -0.73 -2.67 -7.94
N PHE A 38 -0.77 -2.58 -6.61
CA PHE A 38 -0.27 -1.40 -5.89
C PHE A 38 1.24 -1.24 -6.04
N GLU A 39 2.01 -2.33 -5.96
CA GLU A 39 3.46 -2.33 -6.16
C GLU A 39 3.86 -1.83 -7.55
N ASN A 40 3.10 -2.22 -8.58
CA ASN A 40 3.46 -1.93 -9.97
C ASN A 40 2.84 -0.62 -10.53
N ASN A 41 1.72 -0.14 -9.95
CA ASN A 41 0.93 0.93 -10.57
C ASN A 41 0.60 2.10 -9.65
N VAL A 42 0.76 1.97 -8.33
CA VAL A 42 0.24 2.98 -7.37
C VAL A 42 1.35 3.59 -6.52
N ILE A 43 2.21 2.77 -5.91
CA ILE A 43 3.26 3.28 -5.02
C ILE A 43 4.37 3.97 -5.79
N GLY A 44 5.11 4.86 -5.13
CA GLY A 44 6.20 5.57 -5.77
C GLY A 44 6.92 6.53 -4.83
N GLY A 45 8.10 6.97 -5.25
CA GLY A 45 9.00 7.79 -4.44
C GLY A 45 10.03 6.96 -3.66
N PRO A 46 11.05 7.61 -3.07
CA PRO A 46 12.13 6.91 -2.39
C PRO A 46 11.62 6.06 -1.23
N GLN A 47 12.10 4.81 -1.14
CA GLN A 47 11.73 3.86 -0.09
C GLN A 47 10.20 3.58 -0.03
N SER A 48 9.47 3.78 -1.13
CA SER A 48 8.06 3.42 -1.17
C SER A 48 7.87 1.92 -0.99
N PHE A 49 6.76 1.55 -0.36
CA PHE A 49 6.42 0.14 -0.17
C PHE A 49 4.91 -0.07 -0.22
N ALA A 50 4.49 -1.29 -0.52
CA ALA A 50 3.14 -1.76 -0.30
C ALA A 50 3.14 -2.92 0.72
N ILE A 51 2.10 -3.02 1.52
CA ILE A 51 1.84 -4.19 2.38
C ILE A 51 0.38 -4.61 2.26
N ALA A 52 0.10 -5.87 2.54
CA ALA A 52 -1.26 -6.42 2.59
C ALA A 52 -1.70 -6.70 4.03
N ALA A 53 -2.96 -6.43 4.32
CA ALA A 53 -3.72 -7.07 5.37
C ALA A 53 -4.49 -8.23 4.73
N ASP A 54 -4.33 -9.45 5.23
CA ASP A 54 -4.94 -10.66 4.66
C ASP A 54 -6.48 -10.64 4.75
N ASN A 55 -7.00 -9.89 5.72
CA ASN A 55 -8.43 -9.68 5.99
C ASN A 55 -8.64 -8.42 6.83
N PHE A 56 -9.89 -8.08 7.12
CA PHE A 56 -10.24 -6.92 7.94
C PHE A 56 -9.77 -7.05 9.40
N GLU A 57 -9.74 -8.25 9.96
CA GLU A 57 -9.28 -8.51 11.32
C GLU A 57 -7.78 -8.19 11.48
N SER A 58 -6.99 -8.46 10.44
CA SER A 58 -5.54 -8.20 10.39
C SER A 58 -5.20 -6.72 10.17
N PHE A 59 -6.17 -5.89 9.76
CA PHE A 59 -5.94 -4.47 9.43
C PHE A 59 -5.25 -3.71 10.56
N GLY A 60 -5.67 -3.93 11.80
CA GLY A 60 -5.12 -3.24 12.97
C GLY A 60 -3.62 -3.48 13.17
N GLN A 61 -3.14 -4.68 12.84
CA GLN A 61 -1.72 -5.00 12.87
C GLN A 61 -0.99 -4.39 11.66
N SER A 62 -1.56 -4.54 10.47
CA SER A 62 -0.95 -4.04 9.24
C SER A 62 -0.82 -2.50 9.21
N ILE A 63 -1.81 -1.76 9.72
CA ILE A 63 -1.72 -0.30 9.80
C ILE A 63 -0.63 0.15 10.78
N ARG A 64 -0.45 -0.56 11.91
CA ARG A 64 0.66 -0.28 12.84
C ARG A 64 2.01 -0.53 12.17
N THR A 65 2.16 -1.66 11.48
CA THR A 65 3.38 -1.96 10.73
C THR A 65 3.67 -0.91 9.67
N LYS A 66 2.65 -0.43 8.95
CA LYS A 66 2.79 0.66 7.98
C LYS A 66 3.37 1.90 8.64
N LEU A 67 2.73 2.40 9.70
CA LEU A 67 3.14 3.64 10.37
C LEU A 67 4.58 3.55 10.90
N ILE A 68 4.96 2.42 11.49
CA ILE A 68 6.33 2.20 11.97
C ILE A 68 7.34 2.31 10.80
N ARG A 69 7.05 1.66 9.66
CA ARG A 69 7.92 1.71 8.48
C ARG A 69 8.03 3.12 7.90
N GLU A 70 6.92 3.85 7.82
CA GLU A 70 6.91 5.23 7.31
C GLU A 70 7.77 6.17 8.16
N ILE A 71 7.63 6.09 9.48
CA ILE A 71 8.41 6.90 10.42
C ILE A 71 9.89 6.52 10.33
N ALA A 72 10.22 5.22 10.27
CA ALA A 72 11.60 4.76 10.16
C ALA A 72 12.27 5.25 8.86
N SER A 73 11.57 5.20 7.73
CA SER A 73 12.06 5.68 6.44
C SER A 73 12.19 7.21 6.35
N ALA A 74 11.32 7.96 7.05
CA ALA A 74 11.40 9.43 7.11
C ALA A 74 12.67 9.94 7.80
N HIS A 75 13.28 9.14 8.67
CA HIS A 75 14.52 9.50 9.38
C HIS A 75 15.80 9.10 8.63
N GLN A 76 15.70 8.43 7.49
CA GLN A 76 16.87 8.12 6.67
C GLN A 76 17.18 9.29 5.73
N PRO A 77 18.45 9.73 5.63
CA PRO A 77 18.82 10.77 4.67
C PRO A 77 18.45 10.30 3.26
N ARG A 78 17.77 11.17 2.50
CA ARG A 78 17.52 10.96 1.07
C ARG A 78 18.88 10.80 0.39
N ARG A 79 19.23 9.57 0.02
CA ARG A 79 20.45 9.32 -0.76
C ARG A 79 20.26 9.98 -2.12
N ALA A 80 21.15 10.93 -2.41
CA ALA A 80 21.27 11.59 -3.71
C ALA A 80 21.77 10.61 -4.77
#